data_AF-A0A0D0K1T1-F1
#
_entry.id   AF-A0A0D0K1T1-F1
#
_cell.length_a   1.000
_cell.length_b   1.000
_cell.length_c   1.000
_cell.angle_alpha   90.00
_cell.angle_beta   90.00
_cell.angle_gamma   90.00
#
_symmetry.space_group_name_H-M   'P 1'
#
loop_
_entity.id
_entity.type
_entity.pdbx_description
1 polymer ?
#
loop_
_entity_poly.entity_id
_entity_poly.type
_entity_poly.pdbx_seq_one_letter_code
_entity_poly.pdbx_strand_id
1 'polypeptide(L)'
;MQHQYISLGSACNAATMMKVAGLRRASYPFDWLLNVEDGLSAVTKIVVEDFQSVSQSGCYEVVYHPPVERSVPAYKRYPRTFHIHSDPASDPKIHAEMVRRFDRMRQALRTNDFLHFVYYRELSQSRATTPGITAKEVFELMEKEAAQFLAAIDKSRRGKTKILLVLESSVNDRDEADDAARTAFSSDNRVAFGSALTRYDGDSQLLEQWQRDWIQLIVKKTDMPLRLVIQCQMKRTIRSLRRSVKNATSRS
;
A
#
# COMPACT_ATOMS: atom_id res chain seq x y z
N MET A 1 6.11 23.16 -4.18
CA MET A 1 6.08 21.88 -3.46
C MET A 1 4.89 21.05 -3.95
N GLN A 2 5.13 19.88 -4.52
CA GLN A 2 4.08 18.97 -4.96
C GLN A 2 3.75 17.95 -3.86
N HIS A 3 2.60 17.27 -3.98
CA HIS A 3 2.25 16.13 -3.11
C HIS A 3 2.34 14.85 -3.94
N GLN A 4 3.02 13.85 -3.42
CA GLN A 4 3.14 12.54 -4.06
C GLN A 4 2.65 11.45 -3.11
N TYR A 5 1.88 10.51 -3.65
CA TYR A 5 1.32 9.39 -2.90
C TYR A 5 2.00 8.10 -3.34
N ILE A 6 2.55 7.35 -2.38
CA ILE A 6 3.40 6.19 -2.60
C ILE A 6 2.89 5.01 -1.78
N SER A 7 2.66 3.87 -2.43
CA SER A 7 2.36 2.61 -1.74
C SER A 7 3.64 2.03 -1.17
N LEU A 8 3.58 1.54 0.06
CA LEU A 8 4.65 0.74 0.67
C LEU A 8 4.33 -0.77 0.64
N GLY A 9 3.35 -1.18 -0.17
CA GLY A 9 3.09 -2.59 -0.48
C GLY A 9 1.87 -3.20 0.20
N SER A 10 1.97 -4.50 0.47
CA SER A 10 1.00 -5.40 1.11
C SER A 10 -0.25 -5.83 0.32
N ALA A 11 -0.15 -6.09 -0.99
CA ALA A 11 -1.21 -6.66 -1.86
C ALA A 11 -2.02 -5.72 -2.75
N CYS A 12 -1.33 -4.74 -3.35
CA CYS A 12 -1.83 -3.89 -4.43
C CYS A 12 -3.03 -2.99 -4.08
N ASN A 13 -3.72 -3.17 -2.96
CA ASN A 13 -4.95 -2.42 -2.62
C ASN A 13 -4.64 -0.93 -2.46
N ALA A 14 -3.63 -0.57 -1.68
CA ALA A 14 -3.20 0.83 -1.53
C ALA A 14 -2.90 1.49 -2.89
N ALA A 15 -2.07 0.86 -3.73
CA ALA A 15 -1.74 1.37 -5.06
C ALA A 15 -2.95 1.47 -6.01
N THR A 16 -3.86 0.51 -5.91
CA THR A 16 -5.13 0.50 -6.66
C THR A 16 -6.02 1.64 -6.20
N MET A 17 -6.17 1.86 -4.90
CA MET A 17 -7.00 2.92 -4.34
C MET A 17 -6.44 4.31 -4.62
N MET A 18 -5.11 4.49 -4.59
CA MET A 18 -4.47 5.73 -5.05
C MET A 18 -4.71 5.98 -6.55
N LYS A 19 -4.72 4.94 -7.39
CA LYS A 19 -5.09 5.07 -8.81
C LYS A 19 -6.59 5.39 -8.97
N VAL A 20 -7.45 4.80 -8.15
CA VAL A 20 -8.89 5.04 -8.14
C VAL A 20 -9.21 6.48 -7.76
N ALA A 21 -8.60 6.98 -6.68
CA ALA A 21 -8.66 8.37 -6.23
C ALA A 21 -8.01 9.34 -7.22
N GLY A 22 -7.20 8.83 -8.16
CA GLY A 22 -6.50 9.62 -9.17
C GLY A 22 -5.34 10.43 -8.62
N LEU A 23 -4.74 9.94 -7.53
CA LEU A 23 -3.57 10.49 -6.85
C LEU A 23 -2.26 9.84 -7.32
N ARG A 24 -2.33 8.63 -7.88
CA ARG A 24 -1.18 7.93 -8.44
C ARG A 24 -0.69 8.61 -9.71
N ARG A 25 0.45 9.29 -9.63
CA ARG A 25 1.11 9.98 -10.76
C ARG A 25 2.15 9.12 -11.47
N ALA A 26 2.72 8.17 -10.74
CA ALA A 26 3.74 7.24 -11.20
C ALA A 26 3.53 5.87 -10.55
N SER A 27 4.13 4.84 -11.13
CA SER A 27 4.23 3.52 -10.50
C SER A 27 5.49 3.46 -9.65
N TYR A 28 5.35 3.04 -8.40
CA TYR A 28 6.44 2.82 -7.46
C TYR A 28 6.74 1.32 -7.31
N PRO A 29 7.90 0.94 -6.76
CA PRO A 29 8.33 -0.45 -6.70
C PRO A 29 7.35 -1.36 -5.96
N PHE A 30 6.88 -0.89 -4.81
CA PHE A 30 6.04 -1.66 -3.91
C PHE A 30 4.56 -1.63 -4.31
N ASP A 31 4.20 -0.96 -5.40
CA ASP A 31 2.81 -1.01 -5.91
C ASP A 31 2.38 -2.43 -6.33
N TRP A 32 3.35 -3.32 -6.56
CA TRP A 32 3.15 -4.64 -7.18
C TRP A 32 3.89 -5.78 -6.46
N LEU A 33 4.59 -5.45 -5.37
CA LEU A 33 5.28 -6.43 -4.54
C LEU A 33 4.36 -6.85 -3.40
N LEU A 34 4.27 -8.16 -3.16
CA LEU A 34 3.75 -8.67 -1.91
C LEU A 34 4.88 -8.75 -0.91
N ASN A 35 4.71 -8.11 0.23
CA ASN A 35 5.58 -8.15 1.41
C ASN A 35 4.71 -8.38 2.66
N VAL A 36 3.73 -9.28 2.54
CA VAL A 36 2.69 -9.50 3.56
C VAL A 36 3.30 -9.97 4.89
N GLU A 37 4.25 -10.90 4.83
CA GLU A 37 4.87 -11.47 6.03
C GLU A 37 5.88 -10.52 6.67
N ASP A 38 6.85 -10.04 5.89
CA ASP A 38 7.92 -9.16 6.39
C ASP A 38 7.48 -7.71 6.59
N GLY A 39 6.28 -7.36 6.12
CA GLY A 39 5.68 -6.05 6.25
C GLY A 39 6.58 -4.91 5.79
N LEU A 40 6.52 -3.81 6.53
CA LEU A 40 7.30 -2.61 6.21
C LEU A 40 8.79 -2.77 6.58
N SER A 41 9.15 -3.81 7.33
CA SER A 41 10.55 -4.12 7.66
C SER A 41 11.38 -4.47 6.41
N ALA A 42 10.85 -5.27 5.48
CA ALA A 42 11.53 -5.57 4.21
C ALA A 42 11.72 -4.32 3.35
N VAL A 43 10.68 -3.50 3.23
CA VAL A 43 10.71 -2.23 2.49
C VAL A 43 11.78 -1.30 3.05
N THR A 44 11.86 -1.19 4.37
CA THR A 44 12.86 -0.38 5.07
C THR A 44 14.27 -0.83 4.72
N LYS A 45 14.55 -2.14 4.79
CA LYS A 45 15.86 -2.71 4.41
C LYS A 45 16.22 -2.43 2.96
N ILE A 46 15.28 -2.68 2.03
CA ILE A 46 15.47 -2.43 0.59
C ILE A 46 15.82 -0.95 0.33
N VAL A 47 15.12 -0.03 1.00
CA VAL A 47 15.37 1.42 0.87
C VAL A 47 16.72 1.81 1.47
N VAL A 48 17.08 1.28 2.64
CA VAL A 48 18.37 1.55 3.30
C VAL A 48 19.55 1.05 2.45
N GLU A 49 19.39 -0.10 1.78
CA GLU A 49 20.39 -0.68 0.87
C GLU A 49 20.41 -0.01 -0.51
N ASP A 50 19.71 1.14 -0.66
CA ASP A 50 19.57 1.87 -1.92
C ASP A 50 19.17 0.96 -3.10
N PHE A 51 18.30 -0.02 -2.85
CA PHE A 51 17.80 -1.00 -3.81
C PHE A 51 18.88 -1.86 -4.50
N GLN A 52 20.13 -1.90 -4.00
CA GLN A 52 21.23 -2.60 -4.66
C GLN A 52 20.96 -4.11 -4.81
N SER A 53 20.42 -4.74 -3.77
CA SER A 53 20.15 -6.19 -3.75
C SER A 53 18.92 -6.62 -4.54
N VAL A 54 18.12 -5.68 -5.06
CA VAL A 54 16.86 -5.96 -5.78
C VAL A 54 16.87 -5.44 -7.23
N SER A 55 17.95 -4.78 -7.65
CA SER A 55 18.06 -4.16 -8.99
C SER A 55 18.94 -4.92 -9.97
N GLN A 56 19.64 -5.97 -9.53
CA GLN A 56 20.48 -6.80 -10.40
C GLN A 56 19.67 -7.88 -11.12
N SER A 57 20.03 -8.24 -12.35
CA SER A 57 19.32 -9.28 -13.12
C SER A 57 19.29 -10.65 -12.44
N GLY A 58 20.32 -10.98 -11.66
CA GLY A 58 20.44 -12.25 -10.92
C GLY A 58 19.85 -12.23 -9.50
N CYS A 59 19.12 -11.18 -9.12
CA CYS A 59 18.60 -11.03 -7.75
C CYS A 59 17.35 -11.87 -7.44
N TYR A 60 16.82 -12.58 -8.43
CA TYR A 60 15.59 -13.36 -8.29
C TYR A 60 15.84 -14.85 -8.07
N GLU A 61 14.95 -15.46 -7.30
CA GLU A 61 14.73 -16.91 -7.23
C GLU A 61 13.25 -17.23 -7.38
N VAL A 62 12.91 -18.48 -7.65
CA VAL A 62 11.53 -18.93 -7.74
C VAL A 62 11.16 -19.62 -6.43
N VAL A 63 10.15 -19.10 -5.74
CA VAL A 63 9.65 -19.66 -4.48
C VAL A 63 8.21 -20.12 -4.65
N TYR A 64 7.85 -21.22 -4.01
CA TYR A 64 6.45 -21.60 -3.88
C TYR A 64 5.83 -20.79 -2.74
N HIS A 65 4.78 -20.03 -3.04
CA HIS A 65 4.11 -19.21 -2.02
C HIS A 65 2.69 -19.75 -1.76
N PRO A 66 2.46 -20.40 -0.60
CA PRO A 66 1.21 -21.12 -0.35
C PRO A 66 -0.06 -20.27 -0.50
N PRO A 67 -0.12 -19.01 -0.01
CA PRO A 67 -1.32 -18.17 -0.21
C PRO A 67 -1.69 -17.86 -1.67
N VAL A 68 -0.80 -18.05 -2.65
CA VAL A 68 -1.11 -17.90 -4.09
C VAL A 68 -1.10 -19.24 -4.83
N GLU A 69 -0.85 -20.34 -4.12
CA GLU A 69 -0.83 -21.73 -4.61
C GLU A 69 0.01 -21.97 -5.87
N ARG A 70 1.03 -21.14 -6.09
CA ARG A 70 1.92 -21.25 -7.27
C ARG A 70 3.32 -20.73 -6.98
N SER A 71 4.24 -21.13 -7.84
CA SER A 71 5.61 -20.62 -7.85
C SER A 71 5.64 -19.20 -8.41
N VAL A 72 6.32 -18.30 -7.70
CA VAL A 72 6.42 -16.88 -8.03
C VAL A 72 7.87 -16.40 -7.92
N PRO A 73 8.29 -15.43 -8.74
CA PRO A 73 9.61 -14.81 -8.58
C PRO A 73 9.67 -14.00 -7.29
N ALA A 74 10.67 -14.28 -6.46
CA ALA A 74 11.00 -13.53 -5.24
C ALA A 74 12.42 -13.00 -5.30
N TYR A 75 12.74 -12.01 -4.47
CA TYR A 75 14.12 -11.57 -4.32
C TYR A 75 14.90 -12.55 -3.44
N LYS A 76 16.08 -13.00 -3.87
CA LYS A 76 16.95 -13.91 -3.11
C LYS A 76 17.24 -13.44 -1.68
N ARG A 77 17.43 -12.12 -1.52
CA ARG A 77 17.71 -11.51 -0.20
C ARG A 77 16.44 -11.27 0.63
N TYR A 78 15.28 -11.29 -0.01
CA TYR A 78 13.97 -11.05 0.58
C TYR A 78 12.96 -12.07 0.02
N PRO A 79 13.11 -13.37 0.33
CA PRO A 79 12.33 -14.44 -0.31
C PRO A 79 10.82 -14.35 -0.04
N ARG A 80 10.42 -13.61 1.00
CA ARG A 80 9.03 -13.29 1.35
C ARG A 80 8.52 -12.00 0.68
N THR A 81 9.33 -11.39 -0.19
CA THR A 81 8.96 -10.27 -1.05
C THR A 81 8.97 -10.72 -2.50
N PHE A 82 7.79 -10.84 -3.10
CA PHE A 82 7.64 -11.52 -4.40
C PHE A 82 6.66 -10.85 -5.36
N HIS A 83 6.77 -11.25 -6.63
CA HIS A 83 6.02 -10.73 -7.76
C HIS A 83 4.84 -11.65 -8.10
N ILE A 84 3.60 -11.16 -7.95
CA ILE A 84 2.41 -11.92 -8.34
C ILE A 84 1.99 -11.65 -9.79
N HIS A 85 2.15 -10.43 -10.27
CA HIS A 85 1.55 -10.00 -11.55
C HIS A 85 2.55 -9.93 -12.71
N SER A 86 3.80 -10.30 -12.49
CA SER A 86 4.89 -10.11 -13.44
C SER A 86 6.03 -11.08 -13.18
N ASP A 87 6.79 -11.43 -14.21
CA ASP A 87 8.00 -12.25 -14.07
C ASP A 87 9.26 -11.49 -14.50
N PRO A 88 9.86 -10.67 -13.61
CA PRO A 88 11.11 -9.98 -13.92
C PRO A 88 12.32 -10.92 -13.93
N ALA A 89 12.21 -12.17 -13.45
CA ALA A 89 13.31 -13.12 -13.50
C ALA A 89 13.50 -13.65 -14.93
N SER A 90 12.39 -13.89 -15.64
CA SER A 90 12.40 -14.41 -17.00
C SER A 90 12.27 -13.33 -18.09
N ASP A 91 11.78 -12.13 -17.77
CA ASP A 91 11.57 -11.04 -18.75
C ASP A 91 12.46 -9.80 -18.45
N PRO A 92 13.51 -9.55 -19.27
CA PRO A 92 14.37 -8.39 -19.14
C PRO A 92 13.67 -7.03 -19.26
N LYS A 93 12.55 -6.94 -20.00
CA LYS A 93 11.78 -5.69 -20.14
C LYS A 93 11.05 -5.37 -18.84
N ILE A 94 10.44 -6.38 -18.22
CA ILE A 94 9.79 -6.23 -16.90
C ILE A 94 10.84 -5.89 -15.84
N HIS A 95 12.00 -6.54 -15.85
CA HIS A 95 13.10 -6.21 -14.96
C HIS A 95 13.54 -4.74 -15.11
N ALA A 96 13.78 -4.28 -16.35
CA ALA A 96 14.14 -2.89 -16.61
C ALA A 96 13.06 -1.90 -16.13
N GLU A 97 11.78 -2.25 -16.26
CA GLU A 97 10.69 -1.44 -15.70
C GLU A 97 10.75 -1.37 -14.16
N MET A 98 11.03 -2.49 -13.50
CA MET A 98 11.21 -2.54 -12.04
C MET A 98 12.39 -1.68 -11.60
N VAL A 99 13.52 -1.72 -12.30
CA VAL A 99 14.68 -0.86 -12.01
C VAL A 99 14.30 0.63 -12.10
N ARG A 100 13.58 1.04 -13.15
CA ARG A 100 13.08 2.42 -13.28
C ARG A 100 12.12 2.82 -12.15
N ARG A 101 11.35 1.87 -11.61
CA ARG A 101 10.50 2.13 -10.43
C ARG A 101 11.36 2.40 -9.19
N PHE A 102 12.46 1.66 -8.99
CA PHE A 102 13.40 1.92 -7.89
C PHE A 102 14.03 3.31 -8.03
N ASP A 103 14.50 3.68 -9.23
CA ASP A 103 15.05 5.00 -9.50
C ASP A 103 14.06 6.12 -9.17
N ARG A 104 12.78 5.95 -9.54
CA ARG A 104 11.74 6.91 -9.18
C ARG A 104 11.57 7.05 -7.68
N MET A 105 11.62 5.96 -6.91
CA MET A 105 11.53 6.05 -5.46
C MET A 105 12.77 6.73 -4.86
N ARG A 106 13.98 6.39 -5.33
CA ARG A 106 15.22 7.10 -4.94
C ARG A 106 15.11 8.60 -5.18
N GLN A 107 14.64 8.99 -6.36
CA GLN A 107 14.44 10.38 -6.72
C GLN A 107 13.40 11.05 -5.80
N ALA A 108 12.23 10.43 -5.61
CA ALA A 108 11.17 10.95 -4.76
C ALA A 108 11.65 11.20 -3.32
N LEU A 109 12.43 10.28 -2.74
CA LEU A 109 12.97 10.44 -1.39
C LEU A 109 13.91 11.64 -1.25
N ARG A 110 14.63 12.00 -2.33
CA ARG A 110 15.58 13.13 -2.38
C ARG A 110 14.94 14.49 -2.70
N THR A 111 13.66 14.54 -3.09
CA THR A 111 12.99 15.83 -3.37
C THR A 111 12.46 16.49 -2.08
N ASN A 112 12.20 17.80 -2.18
CA ASN A 112 11.51 18.56 -1.14
C ASN A 112 9.97 18.51 -1.27
N ASP A 113 9.43 17.64 -2.13
CA ASP A 113 7.97 17.45 -2.23
C ASP A 113 7.42 16.85 -0.93
N PHE A 114 6.12 17.00 -0.70
CA PHE A 114 5.43 16.30 0.38
C PHE A 114 5.15 14.86 -0.07
N LEU A 115 5.77 13.88 0.60
CA LEU A 115 5.48 12.46 0.38
C LEU A 115 4.43 11.95 1.36
N HIS A 116 3.41 11.31 0.81
CA HIS A 116 2.36 10.59 1.51
C HIS A 116 2.55 9.11 1.28
N PHE A 117 3.01 8.41 2.30
CA PHE A 117 3.13 6.97 2.27
C PHE A 117 1.83 6.33 2.73
N VAL A 118 1.45 5.23 2.08
CA VAL A 118 0.30 4.42 2.47
C VAL A 118 0.79 2.99 2.61
N TYR A 119 0.64 2.45 3.81
CA TYR A 119 0.96 1.07 4.15
C TYR A 119 -0.28 0.43 4.76
N TYR A 120 -0.48 -0.85 4.48
CA TYR A 120 -1.61 -1.57 5.06
C TYR A 120 -1.24 -3.00 5.41
N ARG A 121 -2.08 -3.61 6.24
CA ARG A 121 -2.08 -5.05 6.52
C ARG A 121 -3.52 -5.54 6.50
N GLU A 122 -3.71 -6.83 6.31
CA GLU A 122 -5.01 -7.48 6.47
C GLU A 122 -5.02 -8.26 7.80
N LEU A 123 -6.08 -8.08 8.59
CA LEU A 123 -6.20 -8.72 9.91
C LEU A 123 -6.29 -10.24 9.79
N SER A 124 -7.01 -10.75 8.79
CA SER A 124 -7.13 -12.19 8.51
C SER A 124 -5.76 -12.84 8.24
N GLN A 125 -4.93 -12.19 7.42
CA GLN A 125 -3.58 -12.65 7.09
C GLN A 125 -2.65 -12.58 8.32
N SER A 126 -2.81 -11.54 9.14
CA SER A 126 -2.08 -11.41 10.40
C SER A 126 -2.44 -12.55 11.37
N ARG A 127 -3.73 -12.90 11.49
CA ARG A 127 -4.21 -14.03 12.30
C ARG A 127 -3.80 -15.40 11.77
N ALA A 128 -3.67 -15.54 10.45
CA ALA A 128 -3.14 -16.77 9.84
C ALA A 128 -1.67 -17.01 10.22
N THR A 129 -0.89 -15.94 10.42
CA THR A 129 0.53 -16.02 10.79
C THR A 129 0.73 -16.05 12.31
N THR A 130 -0.09 -15.32 13.05
CA THR A 130 -0.06 -15.24 14.51
C THR A 130 -1.47 -15.44 15.05
N PRO A 131 -1.88 -16.71 15.29
CA PRO A 131 -3.21 -17.02 15.79
C PRO A 131 -3.52 -16.25 17.07
N GLY A 132 -4.69 -15.62 17.12
CA GLY A 132 -5.15 -14.84 18.27
C GLY A 132 -4.71 -13.37 18.30
N ILE A 133 -3.90 -12.90 17.35
CA ILE A 133 -3.53 -11.48 17.29
C ILE A 133 -4.78 -10.58 17.12
N THR A 134 -4.86 -9.55 17.95
CA THR A 134 -5.93 -8.54 17.95
C THR A 134 -5.62 -7.42 16.96
N ALA A 135 -6.65 -6.70 16.52
CA ALA A 135 -6.47 -5.53 15.65
C ALA A 135 -5.55 -4.47 16.29
N LYS A 136 -5.62 -4.31 17.62
CA LYS A 136 -4.76 -3.40 18.37
C LYS A 136 -3.28 -3.78 18.28
N GLU A 137 -2.96 -5.04 18.53
CA GLU A 137 -1.59 -5.56 18.42
C GLU A 137 -1.04 -5.43 16.99
N VAL A 138 -1.89 -5.61 15.97
CA VAL A 138 -1.49 -5.36 14.58
C VAL A 138 -1.14 -3.89 14.35
N PHE A 139 -1.93 -2.94 14.86
CA PHE A 139 -1.59 -1.52 14.75
C PHE A 139 -0.31 -1.15 15.50
N GLU A 140 -0.08 -1.71 16.70
CA GLU A 140 1.16 -1.52 17.46
C GLU A 140 2.38 -2.03 16.66
N LEU A 141 2.25 -3.18 16.00
CA LEU A 141 3.27 -3.68 15.09
C LEU A 141 3.50 -2.73 13.91
N MET A 142 2.43 -2.29 13.24
CA MET A 142 2.52 -1.37 12.11
C MET A 142 3.16 -0.03 12.49
N GLU A 143 2.85 0.49 13.68
CA GLU A 143 3.42 1.73 14.22
C GLU A 143 4.92 1.59 14.41
N LYS A 144 5.36 0.48 15.04
CA LYS A 144 6.77 0.20 15.26
C LYS A 144 7.56 0.11 13.94
N GLU A 145 7.00 -0.58 12.94
CA GLU A 145 7.65 -0.65 11.62
C GLU A 145 7.66 0.71 10.91
N ALA A 146 6.59 1.48 11.04
CA ALA A 146 6.50 2.83 10.48
C ALA A 146 7.53 3.77 11.10
N ALA A 147 7.72 3.73 12.42
CA ALA A 147 8.74 4.50 13.11
C ALA A 147 10.15 4.16 12.60
N GLN A 148 10.44 2.87 12.40
CA GLN A 148 11.72 2.43 11.82
C GLN A 148 11.92 2.92 10.39
N PHE A 149 10.87 2.83 9.56
CA PHE A 149 10.90 3.32 8.18
C PHE A 149 11.14 4.83 8.12
N LEU A 150 10.41 5.61 8.93
CA LEU A 150 10.53 7.06 9.00
C LEU A 150 11.94 7.46 9.45
N ALA A 151 12.46 6.84 10.52
CA ALA A 151 13.82 7.08 10.99
C ALA A 151 14.89 6.74 9.93
N ALA A 152 14.65 5.71 9.11
CA ALA A 152 15.55 5.34 8.03
C ALA A 152 15.57 6.40 6.91
N ILE A 153 14.41 6.87 6.47
CA ILE A 153 14.34 7.87 5.38
C ILE A 153 14.78 9.27 5.84
N ASP A 154 14.59 9.62 7.10
CA ASP A 154 14.98 10.93 7.67
C ASP A 154 16.48 11.23 7.53
N LYS A 155 17.31 10.18 7.44
CA LYS A 155 18.76 10.31 7.18
C LYS A 155 19.07 10.96 5.83
N SER A 156 18.14 10.88 4.87
CA SER A 156 18.34 11.34 3.48
C SER A 156 17.31 12.37 3.03
N ARG A 157 16.16 12.43 3.72
CA ARG A 157 15.00 13.20 3.32
C ARG A 157 14.94 14.55 4.01
N ARG A 158 14.69 15.61 3.23
CA ARG A 158 14.51 17.00 3.72
C ARG A 158 13.07 17.52 3.59
N GLY A 159 12.24 16.85 2.81
CA GLY A 159 10.83 17.21 2.59
C GLY A 159 9.88 16.68 3.67
N LYS A 160 8.65 17.21 3.70
CA LYS A 160 7.59 16.77 4.63
C LYS A 160 7.10 15.36 4.31
N THR A 161 6.79 14.58 5.32
CA THR A 161 6.32 13.20 5.18
C THR A 161 5.07 12.97 6.02
N LYS A 162 4.15 12.17 5.50
CA LYS A 162 3.05 11.56 6.23
C LYS A 162 3.01 10.07 5.90
N ILE A 163 2.68 9.23 6.87
CA ILE A 163 2.38 7.83 6.64
C ILE A 163 0.99 7.49 7.17
N LEU A 164 0.17 6.88 6.33
CA LEU A 164 -1.12 6.33 6.69
C LEU A 164 -0.98 4.81 6.82
N LEU A 165 -1.29 4.30 8.01
CA LEU A 165 -1.35 2.88 8.36
C LEU A 165 -2.81 2.44 8.31
N VAL A 166 -3.12 1.51 7.40
CA VAL A 166 -4.47 0.99 7.20
C VAL A 166 -4.55 -0.48 7.63
N LEU A 167 -5.50 -0.82 8.48
CA LEU A 167 -5.85 -2.22 8.74
C LEU A 167 -7.10 -2.59 7.95
N GLU A 168 -6.97 -3.52 7.00
CA GLU A 168 -8.11 -4.13 6.34
C GLU A 168 -8.70 -5.25 7.21
N SER A 169 -10.02 -5.25 7.38
CA SER A 169 -10.73 -6.23 8.21
C SER A 169 -11.98 -6.76 7.52
N SER A 170 -12.37 -7.98 7.88
CA SER A 170 -13.64 -8.56 7.39
C SER A 170 -14.85 -7.77 7.91
N VAL A 171 -16.04 -8.05 7.37
CA VAL A 171 -17.30 -7.49 7.91
C VAL A 171 -17.45 -7.81 9.41
N ASN A 172 -17.08 -9.03 9.82
CA ASN A 172 -17.24 -9.50 11.19
C ASN A 172 -16.24 -8.86 12.17
N ASP A 173 -15.07 -8.44 11.67
CA ASP A 173 -14.01 -7.85 12.49
C ASP A 173 -14.00 -6.31 12.42
N ARG A 174 -14.99 -5.70 11.75
CA ARG A 174 -14.99 -4.27 11.45
C ARG A 174 -15.00 -3.41 12.71
N ASP A 175 -15.83 -3.75 13.69
CA ASP A 175 -15.95 -2.97 14.93
C ASP A 175 -14.64 -3.00 15.73
N GLU A 176 -14.02 -4.18 15.84
CA GLU A 176 -12.71 -4.36 16.49
C GLU A 176 -11.63 -3.51 15.79
N ALA A 177 -11.57 -3.56 14.46
CA ALA A 177 -10.59 -2.80 13.69
C ALA A 177 -10.82 -1.29 13.77
N ASP A 178 -12.08 -0.85 13.72
CA ASP A 178 -12.47 0.55 13.83
C ASP A 178 -12.17 1.11 15.24
N ASP A 179 -12.42 0.34 16.31
CA ASP A 179 -12.05 0.69 17.68
C ASP A 179 -10.54 0.76 17.88
N ALA A 180 -9.81 -0.22 17.34
CA ALA A 180 -8.35 -0.24 17.39
C ALA A 180 -7.76 0.97 16.63
N ALA A 181 -8.29 1.32 15.46
CA ALA A 181 -7.84 2.48 14.69
C ALA A 181 -8.12 3.81 15.39
N ARG A 182 -9.22 3.92 16.15
CA ARG A 182 -9.57 5.11 16.96
C ARG A 182 -8.65 5.30 18.16
N THR A 183 -8.25 4.19 18.79
CA THR A 183 -7.46 4.19 20.02
C THR A 183 -5.95 4.07 19.78
N ALA A 184 -5.54 3.73 18.55
CA ALA A 184 -4.14 3.69 18.15
C ALA A 184 -3.46 5.05 18.32
N PHE A 185 -2.23 5.01 18.81
CA PHE A 185 -1.43 6.18 19.13
C PHE A 185 -0.01 6.01 18.57
N SER A 186 0.56 7.10 18.07
CA SER A 186 1.99 7.21 17.77
C SER A 186 2.51 8.51 18.36
N SER A 187 3.75 8.46 18.86
CA SER A 187 4.47 9.66 19.29
C SER A 187 4.92 10.52 18.12
N ASP A 188 4.97 9.96 16.90
CA ASP A 188 5.32 10.68 15.68
C ASP A 188 4.06 11.20 14.98
N ASN A 189 3.90 12.53 14.94
CA ASN A 189 2.73 13.19 14.34
C ASN A 189 2.59 13.00 12.81
N ARG A 190 3.60 12.40 12.16
CA ARG A 190 3.55 12.01 10.75
C ARG A 190 2.76 10.73 10.54
N VAL A 191 2.52 9.94 11.58
CA VAL A 191 1.79 8.69 11.51
C VAL A 191 0.30 8.95 11.70
N ALA A 192 -0.52 8.34 10.84
CA ALA A 192 -1.97 8.34 10.97
C ALA A 192 -2.51 6.91 10.82
N PHE A 193 -3.59 6.61 11.53
CA PHE A 193 -4.23 5.31 11.54
C PHE A 193 -5.61 5.34 10.88
N GLY A 194 -5.99 4.22 10.32
CA GLY A 194 -7.32 3.98 9.75
C GLY A 194 -7.61 2.50 9.56
N SER A 195 -8.88 2.18 9.47
CA SER A 195 -9.39 0.85 9.17
C SER A 195 -10.26 0.91 7.92
N ALA A 196 -10.21 -0.14 7.11
CA ALA A 196 -11.05 -0.30 5.95
C ALA A 196 -11.61 -1.72 5.89
N LEU A 197 -12.73 -1.90 5.21
CA LEU A 197 -13.21 -3.24 4.89
C LEU A 197 -12.16 -4.00 4.06
N THR A 198 -12.13 -5.32 4.10
CA THR A 198 -11.41 -6.13 3.09
C THR A 198 -12.13 -6.05 1.74
N ARG A 199 -11.42 -6.31 0.64
CA ARG A 199 -12.00 -6.35 -0.70
C ARG A 199 -12.85 -7.61 -0.92
N TYR A 200 -14.12 -7.42 -1.30
CA TYR A 200 -15.04 -8.51 -1.68
C TYR A 200 -15.45 -8.37 -3.15
N ASP A 201 -14.78 -9.08 -4.06
CA ASP A 201 -15.06 -8.96 -5.50
C ASP A 201 -16.41 -9.55 -5.94
N GLY A 202 -16.95 -10.50 -5.15
CA GLY A 202 -18.25 -11.13 -5.41
C GLY A 202 -19.47 -10.33 -4.93
N ASP A 203 -19.27 -9.26 -4.16
CA ASP A 203 -20.34 -8.43 -3.61
C ASP A 203 -20.13 -6.97 -4.00
N SER A 204 -21.00 -6.46 -4.87
CA SER A 204 -20.89 -5.09 -5.38
C SER A 204 -21.05 -4.01 -4.30
N GLN A 205 -21.87 -4.24 -3.27
CA GLN A 205 -22.08 -3.28 -2.19
C GLN A 205 -20.86 -3.21 -1.29
N LEU A 206 -20.31 -4.37 -0.91
CA LEU A 206 -19.09 -4.44 -0.10
C LEU A 206 -17.87 -3.91 -0.87
N LEU A 207 -17.76 -4.17 -2.17
CA LEU A 207 -16.71 -3.59 -3.01
C LEU A 207 -16.78 -2.06 -3.09
N GLU A 208 -18.00 -1.50 -3.15
CA GLU A 208 -18.21 -0.06 -3.11
C GLU A 208 -17.93 0.52 -1.72
N GLN A 209 -18.26 -0.19 -0.65
CA GLN A 209 -17.89 0.20 0.72
C GLN A 209 -16.37 0.23 0.88
N TRP A 210 -15.67 -0.83 0.47
CA TRP A 210 -14.20 -0.89 0.47
C TRP A 210 -13.57 0.30 -0.25
N GLN A 211 -14.02 0.61 -1.47
CA GLN A 211 -13.52 1.78 -2.22
C GLN A 211 -13.80 3.09 -1.48
N ARG A 212 -14.98 3.23 -0.86
CA ARG A 212 -15.33 4.43 -0.07
C ARG A 212 -14.44 4.58 1.15
N ASP A 213 -14.26 3.52 1.94
CA ASP A 213 -13.45 3.51 3.16
C ASP A 213 -12.03 3.97 2.84
N TRP A 214 -11.37 3.33 1.87
CA TRP A 214 -10.02 3.68 1.46
C TRP A 214 -9.85 5.11 0.98
N ILE A 215 -10.74 5.59 0.09
CA ILE A 215 -10.65 6.96 -0.42
C ILE A 215 -10.86 7.95 0.73
N GLN A 216 -11.79 7.68 1.64
CA GLN A 216 -12.02 8.54 2.80
C GLN A 216 -10.81 8.60 3.73
N LEU A 217 -10.18 7.45 4.00
CA LEU A 217 -8.95 7.40 4.81
C LEU A 217 -7.84 8.24 4.16
N ILE A 218 -7.55 8.00 2.87
CA ILE A 218 -6.51 8.75 2.16
C ILE A 218 -6.81 10.25 2.20
N VAL A 219 -8.05 10.67 1.93
CA VAL A 219 -8.43 12.08 1.93
C VAL A 219 -8.33 12.71 3.33
N LYS A 220 -8.84 12.05 4.37
CA LYS A 220 -8.99 12.64 5.71
C LYS A 220 -7.74 12.51 6.58
N LYS A 221 -6.86 11.52 6.33
CA LYS A 221 -5.75 11.17 7.23
C LYS A 221 -4.37 11.54 6.69
N THR A 222 -4.26 12.06 5.47
CA THR A 222 -2.95 12.37 4.84
C THR A 222 -2.66 13.87 4.72
N ASP A 223 -3.29 14.75 5.51
CA ASP A 223 -3.09 16.21 5.40
C ASP A 223 -3.23 16.72 3.94
N MET A 224 -4.18 16.12 3.21
CA MET A 224 -4.37 16.36 1.79
C MET A 224 -4.82 17.81 1.55
N PRO A 225 -4.16 18.56 0.63
CA PRO A 225 -4.59 19.92 0.32
C PRO A 225 -5.96 19.93 -0.36
N LEU A 226 -6.79 20.93 -0.06
CA LEU A 226 -8.18 21.03 -0.50
C LEU A 226 -8.38 20.81 -2.01
N ARG A 227 -7.47 21.34 -2.85
CA ARG A 227 -7.51 21.12 -4.30
C ARG A 227 -7.50 19.63 -4.70
N LEU A 228 -6.72 18.81 -3.99
CA LEU A 228 -6.64 17.37 -4.25
C LEU A 228 -7.87 16.65 -3.69
N VAL A 229 -8.42 17.11 -2.58
CA VAL A 229 -9.69 16.62 -2.04
C VAL A 229 -10.80 16.79 -3.08
N ILE A 230 -10.94 17.99 -3.64
CA ILE A 230 -11.92 18.30 -4.69
C ILE A 230 -11.69 17.40 -5.91
N GLN A 231 -10.44 17.26 -6.37
CA GLN A 231 -10.09 16.38 -7.49
C GLN A 231 -10.50 14.92 -7.24
N CYS A 232 -10.25 14.39 -6.03
CA CYS A 232 -10.64 13.03 -5.66
C CYS A 232 -12.17 12.86 -5.66
N GLN A 233 -12.90 13.82 -5.09
CA GLN A 233 -14.37 13.82 -5.06
C GLN A 233 -14.94 13.86 -6.48
N MET A 234 -14.46 14.76 -7.35
CA MET A 234 -14.89 14.84 -8.75
C MET A 234 -14.65 13.52 -9.50
N LYS A 235 -13.46 12.92 -9.35
CA LYS A 235 -13.15 11.62 -9.98
C LYS A 235 -14.07 10.51 -9.48
N ARG A 236 -14.42 10.51 -8.20
CA ARG A 236 -15.36 9.54 -7.63
C ARG A 236 -16.76 9.72 -8.21
N THR A 237 -17.26 10.95 -8.28
CA THR A 237 -18.58 11.26 -8.87
C THR A 237 -18.64 10.86 -10.34
N ILE A 238 -17.64 11.20 -11.15
CA ILE A 238 -17.58 10.82 -12.57
C ILE A 238 -17.59 9.29 -12.73
N ARG A 239 -16.87 8.56 -11.88
CA ARG A 239 -16.87 7.09 -11.91
C ARG A 239 -18.22 6.49 -11.54
N SER A 240 -18.86 7.04 -10.50
CA SER A 240 -20.20 6.63 -10.08
C SER A 240 -21.20 6.79 -11.23
N LEU A 241 -21.21 7.97 -11.87
CA LEU A 241 -22.07 8.26 -13.02
C LEU A 241 -21.83 7.28 -14.18
N ARG A 242 -20.56 7.00 -14.52
CA ARG A 242 -20.21 6.04 -15.57
C ARG A 242 -20.69 4.62 -15.26
N ARG A 243 -20.64 4.19 -13.99
CA ARG A 243 -21.19 2.88 -13.57
C ARG A 243 -22.70 2.85 -13.67
N SER A 244 -23.39 3.90 -13.22
CA SER A 244 -24.85 4.00 -13.32
C SER A 244 -25.33 3.92 -14.77
N VAL A 245 -24.66 4.61 -15.69
CA VAL A 245 -24.98 4.54 -17.13
C VAL A 245 -24.74 3.13 -17.68
N LYS A 246 -23.59 2.51 -17.38
CA LYS A 246 -23.30 1.14 -17.83
C LYS A 246 -24.34 0.12 -17.35
N ASN A 247 -24.76 0.22 -16.09
CA ASN A 247 -25.74 -0.68 -15.51
C ASN A 247 -27.16 -0.44 -16.07
N ALA A 248 -27.47 0.79 -16.49
CA ALA A 248 -28.72 1.09 -17.19
C ALA A 248 -28.74 0.49 -18.60
N THR A 249 -27.62 0.57 -19.33
CA THR A 249 -27.49 0.01 -20.69
C THR A 249 -27.32 -1.52 -20.74
N SER A 250 -26.92 -2.17 -19.65
CA SER A 250 -26.83 -3.64 -19.57
C SER A 250 -28.15 -4.31 -19.16
N ARG A 251 -29.19 -3.52 -18.88
CA ARG A 251 -30.54 -3.98 -18.51
C ARG A 251 -31.58 -3.72 -19.62
N SER A 252 -31.16 -3.07 -20.71
CA SER A 252 -31.92 -2.86 -21.96
C SER A 252 -31.49 -3.86 -23.01
#